data_AF-A0A3A5KV18-F1
#
_entry.id   AF-A0A3A5KV18-F1
#
_cell.length_a   1.000
_cell.length_b   1.000
_cell.length_c   1.000
_cell.angle_alpha   90.00
_cell.angle_beta   90.00
_cell.angle_gamma   90.00
#
_symmetry.space_group_name_H-M   'P 1'
#
loop_
_entity.id
_entity.type
_entity.pdbx_description
1 polymer ?
#
loop_
_entity_poly.entity_id
_entity_poly.type
_entity_poly.pdbx_seq_one_letter_code
_entity_poly.pdbx_strand_id
1 'polypeptide(L)' 'MAFAGAHHRLLVAVVLVVAIVALAVIVADRRLEAWLERRRSRRMLMDLTDSRLKDIGLSRADIVSPGWENDHF' A
#
# COMPACT_ATOMS: atom_id res chain seq x y z
N MET A 1 -20.48 -39.00 21.83
CA MET A 1 -20.37 -38.36 20.49
C MET A 1 -19.93 -36.88 20.53
N ALA A 2 -19.45 -36.33 21.65
CA ALA A 2 -19.10 -34.90 21.77
C ALA A 2 -17.72 -34.50 21.19
N PHE A 3 -16.81 -35.46 20.98
CA PHE A 3 -15.43 -35.19 20.56
C PHE A 3 -15.31 -34.64 19.12
N ALA A 4 -16.14 -35.09 18.18
CA ALA A 4 -16.06 -34.68 16.77
C ALA A 4 -16.39 -33.19 16.54
N GLY A 5 -17.29 -32.61 17.33
CA GLY A 5 -17.72 -31.22 17.19
C GLY A 5 -16.65 -30.21 17.64
N ALA A 6 -15.85 -30.55 18.65
CA ALA A 6 -14.78 -29.67 19.13
C ALA A 6 -13.64 -29.55 18.11
N HIS A 7 -13.22 -30.66 17.50
CA HIS A 7 -12.21 -30.67 16.46
C HIS A 7 -12.66 -29.91 15.21
N HIS A 8 -13.92 -30.07 14.78
CA HIS A 8 -14.46 -29.31 13.65
C HIS A 8 -14.44 -27.79 13.90
N ARG A 9 -14.83 -27.35 15.10
CA ARG A 9 -14.79 -25.93 15.47
C ARG A 9 -13.37 -25.36 15.51
N LEU A 10 -12.40 -26.14 16.00
CA LEU A 10 -10.99 -25.74 15.99
C LEU A 10 -10.44 -25.64 14.56
N LEU A 11 -10.76 -26.59 13.69
CA LEU A 11 -10.36 -26.54 12.27
C LEU A 11 -10.93 -25.30 11.58
N VAL A 12 -12.22 -25.00 11.77
CA VAL A 12 -12.86 -23.80 11.22
C VAL A 12 -12.20 -22.53 11.78
N ALA A 13 -11.94 -22.46 13.08
CA ALA A 13 -11.28 -21.30 13.70
C ALA A 13 -9.86 -21.09 13.14
N VAL A 14 -9.08 -22.16 13.00
CA VAL A 14 -7.73 -22.09 12.40
C VAL A 14 -7.80 -21.62 10.96
N VAL A 15 -8.70 -22.17 10.14
CA VAL A 15 -8.88 -21.75 8.74
C VAL A 15 -9.27 -20.28 8.65
N LEU A 16 -10.19 -19.81 9.51
CA LEU A 16 -10.58 -18.39 9.55
C LEU A 16 -9.42 -17.48 9.93
N VAL A 17 -8.64 -17.85 10.95
CA VAL A 17 -7.46 -17.07 11.36
C VAL A 17 -6.45 -17.00 10.21
N VAL A 18 -6.15 -18.13 9.57
CA VAL A 18 -5.23 -18.18 8.43
C VAL A 18 -5.75 -17.31 7.27
N ALA A 19 -7.05 -17.36 6.96
CA ALA A 19 -7.64 -16.54 5.91
C ALA A 19 -7.57 -15.03 6.21
N ILE A 20 -7.84 -14.64 7.46
CA ILE A 20 -7.73 -13.23 7.89
C ILE A 20 -6.28 -12.74 7.79
N VAL A 21 -5.33 -13.55 8.26
CA VAL A 21 -3.90 -13.22 8.17
C VAL A 21 -3.46 -13.11 6.71
N ALA A 22 -3.86 -14.04 5.85
CA ALA A 22 -3.54 -14.00 4.43
C ALA A 22 -4.10 -12.73 3.76
N LEU A 23 -5.35 -12.38 4.05
CA LEU A 23 -5.95 -11.15 3.54
C LEU A 23 -5.20 -9.90 4.02
N ALA A 24 -4.85 -9.85 5.31
CA ALA A 24 -4.09 -8.73 5.87
C ALA A 24 -2.72 -8.57 5.20
N VAL A 25 -2.02 -9.68 4.93
CA VAL A 25 -0.74 -9.68 4.21
C VAL A 25 -0.92 -9.15 2.78
N ILE A 26 -1.91 -9.63 2.04
CA ILE A 26 -2.17 -9.16 0.67
C ILE A 26 -2.47 -7.66 0.65
N VAL A 27 -3.30 -7.17 1.57
CA VAL A 27 -3.63 -5.74 1.65
C VAL A 27 -2.40 -4.91 2.04
N ALA A 28 -1.57 -5.40 2.97
CA ALA A 28 -0.35 -4.72 3.37
C ALA A 28 0.67 -4.65 2.23
N ASP A 29 0.84 -5.74 1.47
CA ASP A 29 1.72 -5.82 0.31
C ASP A 29 1.33 -4.82 -0.77
N ARG A 30 0.04 -4.77 -1.15
CA ARG A 30 -0.48 -3.79 -2.12
C ARG A 30 -0.25 -2.34 -1.68
N ARG A 31 -0.43 -2.05 -0.39
CA ARG A 31 -0.15 -0.71 0.17
C ARG A 31 1.33 -0.39 0.15
N LEU A 32 2.19 -1.39 0.42
CA LEU A 32 3.64 -1.22 0.39
C LEU A 32 4.14 -0.99 -1.03
N GLU A 33 3.65 -1.75 -2.01
CA GLU A 33 3.98 -1.56 -3.44
C GLU A 33 3.61 -0.14 -3.89
N ALA A 34 2.39 0.32 -3.60
CA ALA A 34 1.96 1.67 -3.90
C ALA A 34 2.87 2.71 -3.23
N TRP A 35 3.18 2.55 -1.95
CA TRP A 35 4.07 3.47 -1.24
C TRP A 35 5.50 3.49 -1.81
N LEU A 36 6.03 2.34 -2.19
CA LEU A 36 7.35 2.23 -2.81
C LEU A 36 7.39 2.88 -4.18
N GLU A 37 6.35 2.68 -5.00
CA GLU A 37 6.25 3.28 -6.32
C GLU A 37 6.20 4.80 -6.21
N ARG A 38 5.36 5.34 -5.33
CA ARG A 38 5.31 6.78 -5.01
C ARG A 38 6.66 7.33 -4.58
N ARG A 39 7.40 6.59 -3.75
CA ARG A 39 8.74 6.99 -3.31
C ARG A 39 9.76 6.95 -4.44
N ARG A 40 9.63 6.05 -5.40
CA ARG A 40 10.46 6.04 -6.62
C ARG A 40 10.11 7.21 -7.53
N SER A 41 8.83 7.43 -7.83
CA SER A 41 8.36 8.55 -8.64
C SER A 41 8.81 9.89 -8.04
N ARG A 42 8.66 10.07 -6.73
CA ARG A 42 9.13 11.27 -6.02
C ARG A 42 10.64 11.47 -6.17
N ARG A 43 11.45 10.41 -6.06
CA ARG A 43 12.90 10.50 -6.28
C ARG A 43 13.25 10.87 -7.71
N MET A 44 12.57 10.28 -8.69
CA MET A 44 12.77 10.61 -10.10
C MET A 44 12.40 12.06 -10.40
N LEU A 45 11.28 12.55 -9.87
CA LEU A 45 10.87 13.96 -10.01
C LEU A 45 11.85 14.92 -9.30
N MET A 46 12.43 14.52 -8.17
CA MET A 46 13.47 15.30 -7.49
C MET A 46 14.74 15.47 -8.32
N ASP A 47 15.04 14.52 -9.20
CA ASP A 47 16.21 14.56 -10.10
C ASP A 47 15.99 15.49 -11.31
N LEU A 48 14.74 15.76 -11.69
CA LEU A 48 14.42 16.67 -12.78
C LEU A 48 14.75 18.13 -12.42
N THR A 49 15.14 18.92 -13.43
CA THR A 49 15.30 20.38 -13.27
C THR A 49 13.96 21.08 -13.08
N ASP A 50 13.97 22.29 -12.50
CA ASP A 50 12.75 23.07 -12.24
C ASP A 50 11.96 23.37 -13.52
N SER A 51 12.67 23.62 -14.63
CA SER A 51 12.06 23.80 -15.96
C SER A 51 11.27 22.57 -16.40
N ARG A 52 11.83 21.38 -16.25
CA ARG A 52 11.20 20.12 -16.64
C ARG A 52 10.00 19.77 -15.76
N LEU A 53 10.03 20.16 -14.48
CA LEU A 53 8.85 20.03 -13.62
C LEU A 53 7.72 20.97 -14.05
N LYS A 54 8.05 22.21 -14.41
CA LYS A 54 7.06 23.17 -14.92
C LYS A 54 6.43 22.73 -16.23
N ASP A 55 7.20 22.09 -17.11
CA ASP A 55 6.67 21.54 -18.37
C ASP A 55 5.55 20.50 -18.13
N ILE A 56 5.58 19.80 -16.99
CA ILE A 56 4.55 18.83 -16.57
C ILE A 56 3.57 19.40 -15.54
N GLY A 57 3.57 20.72 -15.34
CA GLY A 57 2.65 21.42 -14.44
C GLY A 57 2.94 21.23 -12.94
N LEU A 58 4.13 20.73 -12.58
CA LEU A 58 4.55 20.53 -11.20
C LEU A 58 5.56 21.59 -10.76
N SER A 59 5.55 21.91 -9.47
CA SER A 59 6.61 22.67 -8.81
C SER A 59 7.40 21.79 -7.84
N ARG A 60 8.60 22.25 -7.45
CA ARG A 60 9.39 21.54 -6.43
C ARG A 60 8.65 21.43 -5.09
N ALA A 61 7.86 22.45 -4.74
CA ALA A 61 7.11 22.50 -3.49
C ALA A 61 6.05 21.39 -3.42
N ASP A 62 5.41 21.11 -4.55
CA ASP A 62 4.42 20.03 -4.66
C ASP A 62 5.09 18.71 -4.31
N ILE A 63 6.23 18.37 -4.92
CA ILE A 63 6.95 17.11 -4.68
C ILE A 63 7.40 16.93 -3.23
N VAL A 64 7.76 18.02 -2.53
CA VAL A 64 8.23 18.00 -1.13
C VAL A 64 7.06 17.83 -0.15
N SER A 65 5.85 18.29 -0.50
CA SER A 65 4.69 18.22 0.38
C SER A 65 4.39 16.77 0.82
N PRO A 66 4.00 16.51 2.08
CA PRO A 66 3.56 15.19 2.51
C PRO A 66 2.29 14.70 1.80
N GLY A 67 1.52 15.61 1.18
CA GLY A 67 0.16 15.34 0.68
C GLY A 67 -0.10 15.50 -0.81
N TRP A 68 0.85 15.96 -1.62
CA TRP A 68 0.61 16.38 -3.02
C TRP A 68 -0.02 15.33 -3.94
N GLU A 69 0.09 14.04 -3.60
CA GLU A 69 -0.50 12.98 -4.40
C GLU A 69 -2.03 12.87 -4.27
N ASN A 70 -2.62 13.39 -3.18
CA ASN A 70 -4.08 13.40 -3.02
C ASN A 70 -4.76 14.58 -3.74
N ASP A 71 -3.99 15.58 -4.17
CA ASP A 71 -4.52 16.85 -4.65
C ASP A 71 -4.49 16.99 -6.19
N HIS A 72 -3.84 16.04 -6.88
CA HIS A 72 -3.57 16.10 -8.33
C HIS A 72 -4.15 14.94 -9.17
N PHE A 73 -4.96 14.05 -8.58
CA PHE A 73 -5.67 12.97 -9.27
C PHE A 73 -7.16 12.94 -8.96
#